data_AF-A0A2Z6QXI1-F1
#
_entry.id   AF-A0A2Z6QXI1-F1
#
_cell.length_a   1.000
_cell.length_b   1.000
_cell.length_c   1.000
_cell.angle_alpha   90.00
_cell.angle_beta   90.00
_cell.angle_gamma   90.00
#
_symmetry.space_group_name_H-M   'P 1'
#
loop_
_entity.id
_entity.type
_entity.pdbx_description
1 polymer ?
#
loop_
_entity_poly.entity_id
_entity_poly.type
_entity_poly.pdbx_seq_one_letter_code
_entity_poly.pdbx_strand_id
1 'polypeptide(L)'
;MDWCQQPGEDVNTYAAALQELYQRVKTNAFAYSGAIKACKFVNGLLPDLYVTVKPHNDQTWNGAVDQVKAYELTHQDQGADSAYLNKFTLMFTNNHTTDLLQAIQDLTKQVQMLSYRN
;
A
#
# COMPACT_ATOMS: atom_id res chain seq x y z
N MET A 1 -25.99 10.48 -0.81
CA MET A 1 -25.01 10.09 -1.85
C MET A 1 -23.78 10.90 -1.56
N ASP A 2 -22.74 10.22 -1.12
CA ASP A 2 -21.51 10.88 -0.71
C ASP A 2 -20.59 11.02 -1.92
N TRP A 3 -19.95 12.18 -2.02
CA TRP A 3 -19.05 12.53 -3.13
C TRP A 3 -17.64 11.98 -2.95
N CYS A 4 -17.44 11.14 -1.94
CA CYS A 4 -16.14 10.61 -1.53
C CYS A 4 -16.17 9.09 -1.54
N GLN A 5 -15.01 8.51 -1.84
CA GLN A 5 -14.75 7.08 -1.79
C GLN A 5 -14.98 6.55 -0.38
N GLN A 6 -15.69 5.43 -0.28
CA GLN A 6 -15.99 4.79 0.99
C GLN A 6 -14.86 3.82 1.43
N PRO A 7 -14.68 3.59 2.73
CA PRO A 7 -13.74 2.58 3.20
C PRO A 7 -14.08 1.19 2.63
N GLY A 8 -13.12 0.55 1.97
CA GLY A 8 -13.31 -0.75 1.32
C GLY A 8 -13.94 -0.70 -0.08
N GLU A 9 -14.28 0.49 -0.59
CA GLU A 9 -14.69 0.68 -1.97
C GLU A 9 -13.45 0.75 -2.87
N ASP A 10 -13.42 -0.05 -3.94
CA ASP A 10 -12.33 0.00 -4.91
C ASP A 10 -12.43 1.23 -5.83
N VAL A 11 -11.29 1.63 -6.39
CA VAL A 11 -11.17 2.84 -7.20
C VAL A 11 -12.04 2.78 -8.48
N ASN A 12 -12.28 1.60 -9.06
CA ASN A 12 -13.14 1.49 -10.25
C ASN A 12 -14.60 1.74 -9.89
N THR A 13 -15.08 1.15 -8.80
CA THR A 13 -16.46 1.32 -8.33
C THR A 13 -16.73 2.79 -8.01
N TYR A 14 -15.81 3.44 -7.28
CA TYR A 14 -15.91 4.87 -6.97
C TYR A 14 -15.88 5.75 -8.23
N ALA A 15 -14.95 5.50 -9.15
CA ALA A 15 -14.84 6.25 -10.41
C ALA A 15 -16.11 6.10 -11.28
N ALA A 16 -16.68 4.90 -11.36
CA ALA A 16 -17.91 4.64 -12.10
C ALA A 16 -19.11 5.36 -11.47
N ALA A 17 -19.25 5.31 -10.14
CA ALA A 17 -20.30 6.02 -9.42
C ALA A 17 -20.25 7.54 -9.67
N LEU A 18 -19.05 8.13 -9.68
CA LEU A 18 -18.85 9.54 -10.02
C LEU A 18 -19.19 9.85 -11.47
N GLN A 19 -18.84 8.98 -12.43
CA GLN A 19 -19.21 9.16 -13.83
C GLN A 19 -20.72 9.15 -14.02
N GLU A 20 -21.43 8.21 -13.39
CA GLU A 20 -22.89 8.18 -13.42
C GLU A 20 -23.49 9.44 -12.82
N LEU A 21 -22.95 9.92 -11.70
CA LEU A 21 -23.39 11.15 -11.07
C LEU A 21 -23.21 12.35 -12.00
N TYR A 22 -22.06 12.45 -12.65
CA TYR A 22 -21.81 13.50 -13.64
C TYR A 22 -22.74 13.40 -14.85
N GLN A 23 -23.21 12.22 -15.25
CA GLN A 23 -24.20 12.07 -16.31
C GLN A 23 -25.60 12.47 -15.85
N ARG A 24 -26.01 12.10 -14.63
CA ARG A 24 -27.32 12.47 -14.07
C ARG A 24 -27.49 13.97 -13.92
N VAL A 25 -26.42 14.67 -13.54
CA VAL A 25 -26.41 16.14 -13.39
C VAL A 25 -26.06 16.87 -14.67
N LYS A 26 -25.72 16.15 -15.76
CA LYS A 26 -25.39 16.74 -17.05
C LYS A 26 -26.67 17.35 -17.64
N THR A 27 -26.70 18.67 -17.68
CA THR A 27 -27.74 19.43 -18.37
C THR A 27 -27.09 20.30 -19.44
N ASN A 28 -27.87 20.81 -20.40
CA ASN A 28 -27.34 21.67 -21.47
C ASN A 28 -26.63 22.94 -20.97
N ALA A 29 -26.84 23.34 -19.71
CA ALA A 29 -26.19 24.49 -19.06
C ALA A 29 -25.06 24.11 -18.09
N PHE A 30 -24.98 22.85 -17.63
CA PHE A 30 -23.96 22.39 -16.68
C PHE A 30 -23.26 21.14 -17.20
N ALA A 31 -22.12 21.38 -17.85
CA ALA A 31 -21.18 20.34 -18.26
C ALA A 31 -19.87 20.52 -17.51
N TYR A 32 -19.56 19.60 -16.58
CA TYR A 32 -18.27 19.58 -15.91
C TYR A 32 -17.15 19.29 -16.90
N SER A 33 -16.13 20.15 -16.94
CA SER A 33 -14.91 19.92 -17.73
C SER A 33 -14.10 18.75 -17.15
N GLY A 34 -13.27 18.12 -17.98
CA GLY A 34 -12.43 16.99 -17.55
C GLY A 34 -11.55 17.31 -16.34
N ALA A 35 -10.97 18.52 -16.30
CA ALA A 35 -10.13 18.98 -15.21
C ALA A 35 -10.88 19.16 -13.88
N ILE A 36 -12.11 19.69 -13.92
CA ILE A 36 -12.92 19.82 -12.71
C ILE A 36 -13.35 18.43 -12.20
N LYS A 37 -13.69 17.51 -13.11
CA LYS A 37 -14.03 16.12 -12.74
C LYS A 37 -12.83 15.41 -12.10
N ALA A 38 -11.64 15.54 -12.69
CA ALA A 38 -10.41 14.96 -12.17
C ALA A 38 -10.06 15.52 -10.79
N CYS A 39 -10.13 16.85 -10.62
CA CYS A 39 -9.87 17.49 -9.33
C CYS A 39 -10.84 17.02 -8.25
N LYS A 40 -12.14 16.93 -8.56
CA LYS A 40 -13.15 16.41 -7.64
C LYS A 40 -12.94 14.93 -7.30
N PHE A 41 -12.60 14.11 -8.29
CA PHE A 41 -12.27 12.70 -8.09
C PHE A 41 -11.13 12.54 -7.08
N VAL A 42 -10.00 13.21 -7.33
CA VAL A 42 -8.81 13.16 -6.45
C VAL A 42 -9.15 13.64 -5.05
N ASN A 43 -9.86 14.77 -4.91
CA ASN A 43 -10.23 15.32 -3.59
C ASN A 43 -11.21 14.45 -2.79
N GLY A 44 -11.94 13.55 -3.44
CA GLY A 44 -12.85 12.62 -2.78
C GLY A 44 -12.24 11.23 -2.52
N LEU A 45 -10.98 10.99 -2.89
CA LEU A 45 -10.30 9.74 -2.59
C LEU A 45 -10.11 9.55 -1.07
N LEU A 46 -9.92 8.28 -0.67
CA LEU A 46 -9.45 7.97 0.68
C LEU A 46 -8.11 8.69 0.95
N PRO A 47 -7.84 9.09 2.22
CA PRO A 47 -6.66 9.88 2.57
C PRO A 47 -5.36 9.28 2.02
N ASP A 48 -5.16 7.97 2.20
CA ASP A 48 -3.93 7.26 1.80
C ASP A 48 -3.67 7.34 0.30
N LEU A 49 -4.73 7.21 -0.52
CA LEU A 49 -4.64 7.38 -1.96
C LEU A 49 -4.41 8.85 -2.33
N TYR A 50 -5.15 9.77 -1.70
CA TYR A 50 -5.05 11.21 -1.96
C TYR A 50 -3.63 11.75 -1.81
N VAL A 51 -2.93 11.45 -0.70
CA VAL A 51 -1.58 12.01 -0.45
C VAL A 51 -0.59 11.59 -1.54
N THR A 52 -0.82 10.40 -2.07
CA THR A 52 0.07 9.74 -3.01
C THR A 52 -0.12 10.26 -4.44
N VAL A 53 -1.36 10.50 -4.87
CA VAL A 53 -1.65 10.97 -6.23
C VAL A 53 -1.66 12.49 -6.41
N LYS A 54 -1.95 13.25 -5.36
CA LYS A 54 -2.00 14.73 -5.40
C LYS A 54 -0.78 15.40 -6.06
N PRO A 55 0.48 14.96 -5.86
CA PRO A 55 1.65 15.64 -6.42
C PRO A 55 1.74 15.60 -7.94
N HIS A 56 1.08 14.67 -8.63
CA HIS A 56 1.22 14.50 -10.08
C HIS A 56 0.19 15.34 -10.87
N ASN A 57 -0.87 15.82 -10.20
CA ASN A 57 -1.82 16.84 -10.68
C ASN A 57 -2.32 16.63 -12.14
N ASP A 58 -2.70 15.40 -12.48
CA ASP A 58 -3.30 15.14 -13.78
C ASP A 58 -4.61 15.89 -13.96
N GLN A 59 -4.66 16.76 -14.97
CA GLN A 59 -5.82 17.58 -15.28
C GLN A 59 -6.87 16.83 -16.13
N THR A 60 -6.66 15.54 -16.40
CA THR A 60 -7.59 14.72 -17.17
C THR A 60 -8.17 13.63 -16.31
N TRP A 61 -9.45 13.34 -16.51
CA TRP A 61 -10.15 12.29 -15.77
C TRP A 61 -9.43 10.94 -15.89
N ASN A 62 -9.07 10.54 -17.11
CA ASN A 62 -8.41 9.27 -17.35
C ASN A 62 -7.01 9.22 -16.71
N GLY A 63 -6.20 10.28 -16.86
CA GLY A 63 -4.87 10.34 -16.24
C GLY A 63 -4.94 10.18 -14.72
N ALA A 64 -5.86 10.92 -14.07
CA ALA A 64 -6.06 10.81 -12.63
C ALA A 64 -6.52 9.40 -12.21
N VAL A 65 -7.46 8.78 -12.94
CA VAL A 65 -7.93 7.42 -12.64
C VAL A 65 -6.83 6.38 -12.84
N ASP A 66 -6.10 6.44 -13.94
CA ASP A 66 -5.03 5.49 -14.27
C ASP A 66 -3.88 5.58 -13.26
N GLN A 67 -3.56 6.79 -12.82
CA GLN A 67 -2.54 7.01 -11.80
C GLN A 67 -2.94 6.42 -10.45
N VAL A 68 -4.18 6.65 -9.99
CA VAL A 68 -4.68 6.07 -8.74
C VAL A 68 -4.68 4.54 -8.82
N LYS A 69 -5.08 3.97 -9.95
CA LYS A 69 -5.03 2.51 -10.20
C LYS A 69 -3.61 1.94 -10.14
N ALA A 70 -2.65 2.63 -10.74
CA ALA A 70 -1.25 2.22 -10.69
C ALA A 70 -0.72 2.19 -9.25
N TYR A 71 -1.16 3.14 -8.41
CA TYR A 71 -0.84 3.15 -7.00
C TYR A 71 -1.55 2.07 -6.19
N GLU A 72 -2.83 1.80 -6.44
CA GLU A 72 -3.57 0.72 -5.79
C GLU A 72 -2.92 -0.64 -6.07
N LEU A 73 -2.51 -0.87 -7.32
CA LEU A 73 -1.82 -2.10 -7.72
C LEU A 73 -0.47 -2.27 -7.02
N THR A 74 0.34 -1.20 -6.94
CA THR A 74 1.66 -1.26 -6.30
C THR A 74 1.59 -1.31 -4.77
N HIS A 75 0.57 -0.71 -4.14
CA HIS A 75 0.33 -0.82 -2.70
C HIS A 75 -0.11 -2.23 -2.28
N GLN A 76 -0.93 -2.90 -3.10
CA GLN A 76 -1.30 -4.30 -2.85
C GLN A 76 -0.09 -5.23 -2.93
N ASP A 77 0.80 -4.99 -3.90
CA ASP A 77 2.04 -5.77 -4.07
C ASP A 77 3.01 -5.53 -2.90
N GLN A 78 3.14 -4.29 -2.42
CA GLN A 78 3.92 -3.97 -1.21
C GLN A 78 3.38 -4.66 0.05
N GLY A 79 2.06 -4.85 0.16
CA GLY A 79 1.44 -5.65 1.22
C GLY A 79 1.88 -7.12 1.18
N ALA A 80 1.94 -7.70 -0.01
CA ALA A 80 2.42 -9.06 -0.23
C ALA A 80 3.94 -9.19 0.05
N ASP A 81 4.74 -8.21 -0.37
CA ASP A 81 6.17 -8.13 -0.06
C ASP A 81 6.43 -8.02 1.45
N SER A 82 5.62 -7.22 2.16
CA SER A 82 5.72 -7.11 3.63
C SER A 82 5.40 -8.44 4.32
N ALA A 83 4.43 -9.21 3.81
CA ALA A 83 4.08 -10.52 4.34
C ALA A 83 5.19 -11.55 4.09
N TYR A 84 5.83 -11.50 2.92
CA TYR A 84 7.02 -12.30 2.62
C TYR A 84 8.20 -11.96 3.53
N LEU A 85 8.49 -10.68 3.76
CA LEU A 85 9.55 -10.26 4.68
C LEU A 85 9.25 -10.68 6.13
N ASN A 86 7.99 -10.56 6.58
CA ASN A 86 7.59 -11.00 7.92
C ASN A 86 7.77 -12.50 8.16
N LYS A 87 7.61 -13.34 7.12
CA LYS A 87 7.91 -14.77 7.20
C LYS A 87 9.38 -15.03 7.54
N PHE A 88 10.30 -14.21 7.01
CA PHE A 88 11.72 -14.31 7.34
C PHE A 88 12.05 -13.69 8.70
N THR A 89 11.37 -12.60 9.09
CA THR A 89 11.53 -12.02 10.44
C THR A 89 11.04 -12.97 11.54
N LEU A 90 9.92 -13.66 11.34
CA LEU A 90 9.43 -14.69 12.26
C LEU A 90 10.41 -15.86 12.36
N MET A 91 11.06 -16.24 11.27
CA MET A 91 12.05 -17.32 11.24
C MET A 91 13.30 -17.02 12.09
N PHE A 92 13.65 -15.74 12.30
CA PHE A 92 14.74 -15.31 13.19
C PHE A 92 14.39 -15.40 14.68
N THR A 93 13.09 -15.47 15.02
CA THR A 93 12.62 -15.64 16.40
C THR A 93 12.47 -17.10 16.83
N ASN A 94 12.73 -18.05 15.92
CA ASN A 94 12.77 -19.46 16.25
C ASN A 94 14.03 -19.72 17.10
N ASN A 95 13.88 -20.47 18.19
CA ASN A 95 14.91 -20.87 19.17
C ASN A 95 16.24 -21.40 18.58
N HIS A 96 16.30 -21.66 17.27
CA HIS A 96 17.51 -22.06 16.57
C HIS A 96 18.69 -21.08 16.75
N THR A 97 18.42 -19.77 16.77
CA THR A 97 19.50 -18.78 16.99
C THR A 97 20.04 -18.86 18.41
N THR A 98 19.18 -19.05 19.41
CA THR A 98 19.58 -19.19 20.82
C THR A 98 20.28 -20.52 21.07
N ASP A 99 19.82 -21.60 20.43
CA ASP A 99 20.41 -22.94 20.55
C ASP A 99 21.81 -22.99 19.92
N LEU A 100 21.99 -22.32 18.78
CA LEU A 100 23.31 -22.20 18.13
C LEU A 100 24.28 -21.37 18.99
N LEU A 101 23.80 -20.28 19.59
CA LEU A 101 24.61 -19.42 20.45
C LEU A 101 25.03 -20.16 21.73
N GLN A 102 24.13 -20.96 22.30
CA GLN A 102 24.42 -21.85 23.42
C GLN A 102 25.45 -22.93 23.04
N ALA A 103 25.29 -23.58 21.89
CA ALA A 103 26.23 -24.59 21.40
C ALA A 103 27.65 -24.02 21.18
N ILE A 104 27.75 -22.80 20.63
CA ILE A 104 29.03 -22.11 20.46
C ILE A 104 29.68 -21.79 21.81
N GLN A 105 28.90 -21.34 22.79
CA GLN A 105 29.41 -21.06 24.14
C GLN A 105 29.91 -22.33 24.83
N ASP A 106 29.18 -23.43 24.72
CA ASP A 106 29.56 -24.70 25.34
C ASP A 106 30.79 -25.32 24.67
N LEU A 107 30.91 -25.21 23.35
CA LEU A 107 32.14 -25.60 22.63
C LEU A 107 33.34 -24.73 23.04
N THR A 108 33.14 -23.41 23.19
CA THR A 108 34.20 -22.50 23.63
C THR A 108 34.71 -22.86 25.02
N LYS A 109 33.81 -23.18 25.96
CA LYS A 109 34.18 -23.66 27.31
C LYS A 109 34.96 -24.97 27.25
N GLN A 110 34.53 -25.92 26.42
CA GLN A 110 35.23 -27.20 26.27
C GLN A 110 36.64 -27.01 25.74
N VAL A 111 36.83 -26.19 24.70
CA VAL A 111 38.16 -25.89 24.14
C VAL A 111 39.06 -25.23 25.19
N GLN A 112 38.53 -24.27 25.97
CA GLN A 112 39.29 -23.65 27.06
C GLN A 112 39.70 -24.67 28.14
N MET A 113 38.77 -25.51 28.60
CA MET A 113 39.08 -26.55 29.60
C MET A 113 40.13 -27.54 29.10
N LEU A 114 40.09 -27.91 27.82
CA LEU A 114 41.12 -28.76 27.20
C LEU A 114 42.47 -28.03 27.11
N SER A 115 42.47 -26.72 26.87
CA SER A 115 43.69 -25.89 26.84
C SER A 115 44.33 -25.67 28.22
N TYR A 116 43.55 -25.74 29.32
CA TYR A 116 44.06 -25.61 30.70
C TYR A 116 44.48 -26.96 31.32
N ARG A 117 44.24 -28.09 30.64
CA ARG A 117 44.56 -29.44 31.11
C ARG A 117 45.85 -30.03 30.51
N ASN A 118 46.52 -29.27 29.63
CA ASN A 118 47.89 -29.51 29.16
C ASN A 118 48.86 -28.58 29.88
#